data_AF-T1ACT7-F1
#
_entry.id   AF-T1ACT7-F1
#
_cell.length_a   1.000
_cell.length_b   1.000
_cell.length_c   1.000
_cell.angle_alpha   90.00
_cell.angle_beta   90.00
_cell.angle_gamma   90.00
#
_symmetry.space_group_name_H-M   'P 1'
#
loop_
_entity.id
_entity.type
_entity.pdbx_description
1 polymer ?
#
loop_
_entity_poly.entity_id
_entity_poly.type
_entity_poly.pdbx_seq_one_letter_code
_entity_poly.pdbx_strand_id
1 'polypeptide(L)'
;RFETFTRAVRRHPLCLYLGGIALIAMTLTGILSFQAVANGMPVWMLAPLCILLLLASSQLSVALMNWLATLRVKPEGLPKMDFSKGIPPGCRTLVVVPSLLTSVQDIEKLVEALEVRFLANRDDHLHFGLLTDYCDAPQEFLPEDSPLVQRVHTRIIELNEKYSSVGDGTKSNIFFLFHRPRRWNPQERIWMGYERKRGKLADLNVLLRSSESGVSGDTFSLVVGDVSILSGVKFVITLDADTQLPRDAARQFVATMAHPLNHAHYDEKKRA
;
A
#
# COMPACT_ATOMS: atom_id res chain seq x y z
N ARG A 1 33.41 -8.75 -17.34
CA ARG A 1 32.45 -9.34 -18.32
C ARG A 1 31.04 -9.54 -17.74
N PHE A 2 30.87 -9.90 -16.47
CA PHE A 2 29.53 -9.94 -15.82
C PHE A 2 28.90 -8.55 -15.61
N GLU A 3 29.69 -7.53 -15.27
CA GLU A 3 29.20 -6.16 -15.01
C GLU A 3 28.71 -5.40 -16.25
N THR A 4 29.24 -5.72 -17.43
CA THR A 4 28.78 -5.16 -18.70
C THR A 4 27.43 -5.73 -19.12
N PHE A 5 27.16 -7.00 -18.79
CA PHE A 5 25.88 -7.65 -19.05
C PHE A 5 24.78 -7.10 -18.13
N THR A 6 25.08 -6.88 -16.84
CA THR A 6 24.10 -6.29 -15.89
C THR A 6 23.74 -4.85 -16.23
N ARG A 7 24.66 -4.05 -16.79
CA ARG A 7 24.36 -2.69 -17.28
C ARG A 7 23.45 -2.67 -18.52
N ALA A 8 23.62 -3.62 -19.44
CA ALA A 8 22.73 -3.77 -20.60
C ALA A 8 21.32 -4.24 -20.18
N VAL A 9 21.26 -5.19 -19.22
CA VAL A 9 20.00 -5.67 -18.61
C VAL A 9 19.22 -4.54 -17.94
N ARG A 10 19.90 -3.60 -17.29
CA ARG A 10 19.27 -2.43 -16.66
C ARG A 10 18.73 -1.39 -17.66
N ARG A 11 19.25 -1.33 -18.89
CA ARG A 11 18.84 -0.32 -19.90
C ARG A 11 17.58 -0.70 -20.68
N HIS A 12 17.36 -2.00 -20.94
CA HIS A 12 16.17 -2.49 -21.64
C HIS A 12 15.59 -3.76 -20.98
N PRO A 13 15.16 -3.68 -19.71
CA PRO A 13 14.67 -4.86 -18.98
C PRO A 13 13.46 -5.50 -19.66
N LEU A 14 12.59 -4.67 -20.25
CA LEU A 14 11.38 -5.11 -20.94
C LEU A 14 11.71 -5.89 -22.23
N CYS A 15 12.68 -5.42 -23.03
CA CYS A 15 13.07 -6.11 -24.27
C CYS A 15 13.71 -7.47 -23.98
N LEU A 16 14.53 -7.58 -22.95
CA LEU A 16 15.14 -8.86 -22.57
C LEU A 16 14.13 -9.84 -21.99
N TYR A 17 13.18 -9.33 -21.19
CA TYR A 17 12.11 -10.15 -20.62
C TYR A 17 11.17 -10.68 -21.70
N LEU A 18 10.61 -9.81 -22.54
CA LEU A 18 9.72 -10.21 -23.63
C LEU A 18 10.45 -11.02 -24.71
N GLY A 19 11.69 -10.63 -25.05
CA GLY A 19 12.52 -11.36 -26.00
C GLY A 19 12.87 -12.76 -25.50
N GLY A 20 13.16 -12.91 -24.21
CA GLY A 20 13.38 -14.22 -23.58
C GLY A 20 12.15 -15.10 -23.63
N ILE A 21 10.97 -14.56 -23.28
CA ILE A 21 9.69 -15.29 -23.38
C ILE A 21 9.43 -15.73 -24.82
N ALA A 22 9.56 -14.81 -25.77
CA ALA A 22 9.32 -15.11 -27.18
C ALA A 22 10.29 -16.18 -27.70
N LEU A 23 11.57 -16.10 -27.34
CA LEU A 23 12.57 -17.09 -27.73
C LEU A 23 12.24 -18.49 -27.17
N ILE A 24 11.91 -18.59 -25.88
CA ILE A 24 11.56 -19.88 -25.25
C ILE A 24 10.26 -20.44 -25.86
N ALA A 25 9.26 -19.59 -26.10
CA ALA A 25 7.98 -20.03 -26.66
C ALA A 25 8.12 -20.52 -28.10
N MET A 26 8.86 -19.77 -28.93
CA MET A 26 9.13 -20.14 -30.32
C MET A 26 9.99 -21.39 -30.42
N THR A 27 10.99 -21.56 -29.56
CA THR A 27 11.84 -22.77 -29.57
C THR A 27 11.06 -24.01 -29.16
N LEU A 28 10.27 -23.95 -28.08
CA LEU A 28 9.42 -25.05 -27.64
C LEU A 28 8.36 -25.41 -28.70
N THR A 29 7.68 -24.40 -29.24
CA THR A 29 6.70 -24.59 -30.32
C THR A 29 7.36 -25.20 -31.55
N GLY A 30 8.54 -24.71 -31.94
CA GLY A 30 9.30 -25.22 -33.08
C GLY A 30 9.72 -26.69 -32.91
N ILE A 31 10.20 -27.09 -31.72
CA ILE A 31 10.58 -28.47 -31.42
C ILE A 31 9.36 -29.40 -31.51
N LEU A 32 8.25 -29.02 -30.89
CA LEU A 32 7.03 -29.83 -30.87
C LEU A 32 6.38 -29.93 -32.25
N SER A 33 6.34 -28.83 -33.01
CA SER A 33 5.85 -28.84 -34.39
C SER A 33 6.74 -29.64 -35.32
N PHE A 34 8.07 -29.60 -35.16
CA PHE A 34 8.99 -30.43 -35.93
C PHE A 34 8.79 -31.92 -35.66
N GLN A 35 8.59 -32.30 -34.40
CA GLN A 35 8.23 -33.68 -34.04
C GLN A 35 6.88 -34.10 -34.63
N ALA A 36 5.88 -33.21 -34.67
CA ALA A 36 4.59 -33.50 -35.28
C ALA A 36 4.72 -33.81 -36.78
N VAL A 37 5.52 -33.03 -37.51
CA VAL A 37 5.82 -33.29 -38.94
C VAL A 37 6.58 -34.61 -39.11
N ALA A 38 7.60 -34.86 -38.29
CA ALA A 38 8.40 -36.09 -38.35
C ALA A 38 7.56 -37.36 -38.09
N ASN A 39 6.49 -37.26 -37.31
CA ASN A 39 5.54 -38.35 -37.06
C ASN A 39 4.44 -38.47 -38.13
N GLY A 40 4.57 -37.78 -39.27
CA GLY A 40 3.67 -37.93 -40.42
C GLY A 40 2.38 -37.12 -40.33
N MET A 41 2.32 -36.09 -39.48
CA MET A 41 1.13 -35.23 -39.39
C MET A 41 0.93 -34.43 -40.68
N PRO A 42 -0.30 -34.35 -41.22
CA PRO A 42 -0.56 -33.64 -42.47
C PRO A 42 -0.41 -32.12 -42.29
N VAL A 43 0.16 -31.47 -43.31
CA VAL A 43 0.56 -30.05 -43.29
C VAL A 43 -0.59 -29.10 -42.94
N TRP A 44 -1.82 -29.42 -43.35
CA TRP A 44 -3.00 -28.59 -43.05
C TRP A 44 -3.36 -28.53 -41.56
N MET A 45 -2.95 -29.53 -40.76
CA MET A 45 -3.15 -29.53 -39.29
C MET A 45 -2.05 -28.78 -38.53
N LEU A 46 -0.96 -28.40 -39.19
CA LEU A 46 0.17 -27.73 -38.53
C LEU A 46 -0.18 -26.32 -38.07
N ALA A 47 -0.92 -25.55 -38.87
CA ALA A 47 -1.30 -24.18 -38.52
C ALA A 47 -2.13 -24.11 -37.21
N PRO A 48 -3.24 -24.85 -37.04
CA PRO A 48 -3.99 -24.83 -35.78
C PRO A 48 -3.19 -25.44 -34.62
N LEU A 49 -2.36 -26.46 -34.86
CA LEU A 49 -1.48 -27.02 -33.84
C LEU A 49 -0.44 -26.01 -33.34
N CYS A 50 0.23 -25.29 -34.24
CA CYS A 50 1.20 -24.25 -33.89
C CYS A 50 0.57 -23.15 -33.03
N ILE A 51 -0.66 -22.73 -33.32
CA ILE A 51 -1.37 -21.74 -32.50
C ILE A 51 -1.59 -22.28 -31.07
N LEU A 52 -2.07 -23.52 -30.96
CA LEU A 52 -2.31 -24.15 -29.66
C LEU A 52 -1.00 -24.35 -28.87
N LEU A 53 0.05 -24.82 -29.54
CA LEU A 53 1.38 -25.01 -28.97
C LEU A 53 2.02 -23.68 -28.56
N LEU A 54 1.83 -22.61 -29.33
CA LEU A 54 2.32 -21.29 -28.98
C LEU A 54 1.64 -20.75 -27.71
N LEU A 55 0.31 -20.93 -27.60
CA LEU A 55 -0.42 -20.57 -26.37
C LEU A 55 0.08 -21.37 -25.17
N ALA A 56 0.21 -22.70 -25.30
CA ALA A 56 0.67 -23.55 -24.22
C ALA A 56 2.13 -23.25 -23.81
N SER A 57 3.03 -23.12 -24.79
CA SER A 57 4.45 -22.82 -24.55
C SER A 57 4.67 -21.40 -24.03
N SER A 58 3.81 -20.43 -24.35
CA SER A 58 3.92 -19.07 -23.82
C SER A 58 3.80 -19.02 -22.30
N GLN A 59 2.87 -19.78 -21.72
CA GLN A 59 2.69 -19.86 -20.27
C GLN A 59 3.93 -20.46 -19.59
N LEU A 60 4.48 -21.55 -20.14
CA LEU A 60 5.71 -22.15 -19.65
C LEU A 60 6.91 -21.20 -19.78
N SER A 61 6.98 -20.46 -20.88
CA SER A 61 8.03 -19.49 -21.16
C SER A 61 8.00 -18.32 -20.18
N VAL A 62 6.81 -17.80 -19.85
CA VAL A 62 6.61 -16.78 -18.82
C VAL A 62 7.05 -17.31 -17.46
N ALA A 63 6.62 -18.51 -17.08
CA ALA A 63 7.02 -19.11 -15.81
C ALA A 63 8.54 -19.30 -15.70
N LEU A 64 9.18 -19.82 -16.75
CA LEU A 64 10.62 -20.03 -16.80
C LEU A 64 11.39 -18.70 -16.77
N MET A 65 10.93 -17.70 -17.51
CA MET A 65 11.57 -16.37 -17.53
C MET A 65 11.44 -15.69 -16.16
N ASN A 66 10.28 -15.79 -15.50
CA ASN A 66 10.09 -15.30 -14.13
C ASN A 66 11.04 -15.98 -13.15
N TRP A 67 11.19 -17.30 -13.23
CA TRP A 67 12.12 -18.04 -12.39
C TRP A 67 13.59 -17.67 -12.65
N LEU A 68 13.98 -17.52 -13.92
CA LEU A 68 15.32 -17.06 -14.28
C LEU A 68 15.59 -15.63 -13.79
N ALA A 69 14.56 -14.77 -13.80
CA ALA A 69 14.66 -13.42 -13.27
C ALA A 69 14.89 -13.43 -11.75
N THR A 70 14.17 -14.25 -10.98
CA THR A 70 14.35 -14.32 -9.52
C THR A 70 15.72 -14.86 -9.11
N LEU A 71 16.33 -15.77 -9.89
CA LEU A 71 17.70 -16.23 -9.66
C LEU A 71 18.76 -15.14 -9.92
N ARG A 72 18.47 -14.19 -10.81
CA ARG A 72 19.42 -13.14 -11.24
C ARG A 72 19.32 -11.87 -10.43
N VAL A 73 18.13 -11.53 -9.94
CA VAL A 73 17.88 -10.29 -9.20
C VAL A 73 18.23 -10.50 -7.73
N LYS A 74 19.40 -10.01 -7.31
CA LYS A 74 19.74 -9.92 -5.90
C LYS A 74 18.96 -8.78 -5.25
N PRO A 75 18.26 -8.98 -4.12
CA PRO A 75 17.65 -7.89 -3.38
C PRO A 75 18.75 -6.96 -2.87
N GLU A 76 18.71 -5.70 -3.27
CA GLU A 76 19.58 -4.65 -2.72
C GLU A 76 18.95 -4.21 -1.39
N GLY A 77 19.64 -4.48 -0.28
CA GLY A 77 19.20 -3.99 1.03
C GLY A 77 19.31 -2.47 1.09
N LEU A 78 18.23 -1.80 1.49
CA LEU A 78 18.27 -0.36 1.74
C LEU A 78 19.00 -0.10 3.06
N PRO A 79 19.93 0.87 3.10
CA PRO A 79 20.61 1.26 4.33
C PRO A 79 19.61 1.85 5.32
N LYS A 80 19.85 1.66 6.62
CA LYS A 80 18.94 2.06 7.70
C LYS A 80 19.70 2.77 8.81
N MET A 81 19.05 3.73 9.46
CA MET A 81 19.52 4.30 10.72
C MET A 81 19.42 3.28 11.86
N ASP A 82 20.22 3.44 12.91
CA ASP A 82 20.07 2.65 14.13
C ASP A 82 18.98 3.24 15.04
N PHE A 83 17.76 2.72 14.91
CA PHE A 83 16.63 3.03 15.79
C PHE A 83 16.33 1.86 16.75
N SER A 84 17.33 1.05 17.13
CA SER A 84 17.16 -0.07 18.07
C SER A 84 16.56 0.33 19.43
N LYS A 85 16.73 1.59 19.84
CA LYS A 85 16.19 2.16 21.09
C LYS A 85 14.83 2.87 20.94
N GLY A 86 14.28 2.94 19.73
CA GLY A 86 13.02 3.63 19.43
C GLY A 86 13.18 4.69 18.34
N ILE A 87 12.05 5.22 17.88
CA ILE A 87 11.98 6.27 16.87
C ILE A 87 12.32 7.60 17.55
N PRO A 88 13.24 8.41 16.99
CA PRO A 88 13.53 9.74 17.56
C PRO A 88 12.38 10.73 17.30
N PRO A 89 12.23 11.78 18.12
CA PRO A 89 11.12 12.74 18.00
C PRO A 89 11.07 13.43 16.61
N GLY A 90 12.22 13.72 16.00
CA GLY A 90 12.28 14.30 14.65
C GLY A 90 11.91 13.35 13.51
N CYS A 91 11.58 12.09 13.81
CA CYS A 91 11.07 11.09 12.86
C CYS A 91 9.69 10.54 13.28
N ARG A 92 8.91 11.34 14.03
CA ARG A 92 7.54 10.98 14.43
C ARG A 92 6.75 10.50 13.22
N THR A 93 6.04 9.39 13.39
CA THR A 93 5.43 8.65 12.30
C THR A 93 3.98 8.31 12.62
N LEU A 94 3.12 8.42 11.61
CA LEU A 94 1.72 8.02 11.68
C LEU A 94 1.48 6.80 10.78
N VAL A 95 1.02 5.70 11.35
CA VAL A 95 0.53 4.54 10.60
C VAL A 95 -0.95 4.75 10.32
N VAL A 96 -1.37 4.76 9.06
CA VAL A 96 -2.78 4.93 8.68
C VAL A 96 -3.32 3.73 7.91
N VAL A 97 -4.56 3.36 8.20
CA VAL A 97 -5.28 2.29 7.52
C VAL A 97 -6.51 2.88 6.81
N PRO A 98 -6.46 3.07 5.47
CA PRO A 98 -7.62 3.46 4.68
C PRO A 98 -8.68 2.36 4.70
N SER A 99 -9.91 2.65 5.11
CA SER A 99 -10.99 1.65 5.19
C SER A 99 -12.37 2.22 4.88
N LEU A 100 -13.31 1.38 4.47
CA LEU A 100 -14.72 1.75 4.33
C LEU A 100 -15.49 1.29 5.56
N LEU A 101 -16.44 2.09 6.02
CA LEU A 101 -17.37 1.68 7.08
C LEU A 101 -18.53 0.91 6.45
N THR A 102 -18.48 -0.42 6.51
CA THR A 102 -19.46 -1.33 5.90
C THR A 102 -20.47 -1.86 6.90
N SER A 103 -20.00 -2.34 8.05
CA SER A 103 -20.83 -2.96 9.08
C SER A 103 -20.21 -2.78 10.47
N VAL A 104 -21.01 -2.96 11.53
CA VAL A 104 -20.54 -2.92 12.91
C VAL A 104 -19.49 -4.01 13.17
N GLN A 105 -19.67 -5.20 12.61
CA GLN A 105 -18.75 -6.32 12.77
C GLN A 105 -17.40 -6.05 12.09
N ASP A 106 -17.40 -5.41 10.93
CA ASP A 106 -16.17 -5.03 10.24
C ASP A 106 -15.43 -3.91 10.96
N ILE A 107 -16.17 -2.99 11.59
CA ILE A 107 -15.59 -1.95 12.46
C ILE A 107 -14.87 -2.58 13.65
N GLU A 108 -15.47 -3.57 14.32
CA GLU A 108 -14.80 -4.27 15.43
C GLU A 108 -13.50 -4.93 14.99
N LYS A 109 -13.52 -5.66 13.86
CA LYS A 109 -12.31 -6.27 13.29
C LYS A 109 -11.25 -5.24 12.92
N LEU A 110 -11.67 -4.10 12.38
CA LEU A 110 -10.76 -3.03 11.98
C LEU A 110 -10.05 -2.40 13.18
N VAL A 111 -10.80 -2.14 14.26
CA VAL A 111 -10.25 -1.60 15.51
C VAL A 111 -9.36 -2.64 16.22
N GLU A 112 -9.77 -3.89 16.28
CA GLU A 112 -8.96 -4.98 16.82
C GLU A 112 -7.65 -5.13 16.03
N ALA A 113 -7.70 -5.11 14.70
CA ALA A 113 -6.50 -5.15 13.87
C ALA A 113 -5.59 -3.94 14.09
N LEU A 114 -6.16 -2.75 14.33
CA LEU A 114 -5.39 -1.55 14.68
C LEU A 114 -4.68 -1.72 16.03
N GLU A 115 -5.37 -2.28 17.03
CA GLU A 115 -4.80 -2.59 18.35
C GLU A 115 -3.66 -3.60 18.22
N VAL A 116 -3.83 -4.67 17.44
CA VAL A 116 -2.77 -5.67 17.19
C VAL A 116 -1.54 -5.02 16.54
N ARG A 117 -1.73 -4.13 15.57
CA ARG A 117 -0.63 -3.39 14.92
C ARG A 117 0.12 -2.51 15.91
N PHE A 118 -0.58 -1.84 16.81
CA PHE A 118 0.01 -1.08 17.91
C PHE A 118 0.80 -1.96 18.87
N LEU A 119 0.21 -3.07 19.34
CA LEU A 119 0.87 -3.98 20.27
C LEU A 119 2.13 -4.61 19.68
N ALA A 120 2.14 -4.87 18.36
CA ALA A 120 3.31 -5.35 17.64
C ALA A 120 4.39 -4.27 17.43
N ASN A 121 4.04 -2.99 17.45
CA ASN A 121 4.93 -1.87 17.13
C ASN A 121 4.73 -0.73 18.15
N ARG A 122 5.18 -0.96 19.38
CA ARG A 122 5.05 0.05 20.46
C ARG A 122 6.24 1.00 20.43
N ASP A 123 5.96 2.28 20.27
CA ASP A 123 6.96 3.35 20.31
C ASP A 123 6.28 4.66 20.75
N ASP A 124 7.03 5.58 21.34
CA ASP A 124 6.49 6.84 21.84
C ASP A 124 6.22 7.86 20.72
N HIS A 125 6.92 7.72 19.59
CA HIS A 125 6.76 8.59 18.42
C HIS A 125 6.06 7.89 17.24
N LEU A 126 5.31 6.82 17.53
CA LEU A 126 4.51 6.09 16.55
C LEU A 126 3.03 6.14 16.92
N HIS A 127 2.23 6.71 16.04
CA HIS A 127 0.79 6.83 16.20
C HIS A 127 0.04 5.98 15.18
N PHE A 128 -1.21 5.65 15.46
CA PHE A 128 -2.04 4.78 14.62
C PHE A 128 -3.35 5.48 14.27
N GLY A 129 -3.79 5.40 13.02
CA GLY A 129 -4.98 6.10 12.55
C GLY A 129 -5.84 5.27 11.61
N LEU A 130 -7.15 5.42 11.71
CA LEU A 130 -8.10 4.95 10.69
C LEU A 130 -8.50 6.10 9.79
N LEU A 131 -8.46 5.85 8.48
CA LEU A 131 -8.82 6.83 7.46
C LEU A 131 -10.06 6.33 6.70
N THR A 132 -11.22 6.74 7.19
CA THR A 132 -12.50 6.09 6.88
C THR A 132 -13.36 6.92 5.94
N ASP A 133 -13.97 6.25 4.97
CA ASP A 133 -15.06 6.82 4.16
C ASP A 133 -16.31 5.97 4.38
N TYR A 134 -17.46 6.53 4.00
CA TYR A 134 -18.68 5.76 3.78
C TYR A 134 -18.60 4.90 2.51
N CYS A 135 -19.43 3.86 2.46
CA CYS A 135 -19.73 3.16 1.20
C CYS A 135 -20.43 4.09 0.20
N ASP A 136 -20.24 3.83 -1.09
CA ASP A 136 -20.87 4.59 -2.17
C ASP A 136 -22.41 4.50 -2.07
N ALA A 137 -23.10 5.63 -2.27
CA ALA A 137 -24.55 5.73 -2.03
C ALA A 137 -25.25 6.70 -3.01
N PRO A 138 -26.57 6.55 -3.23
CA PRO A 138 -27.34 7.49 -4.05
C PRO A 138 -27.58 8.85 -3.37
N GLN A 139 -27.32 8.96 -2.07
CA GLN A 139 -27.50 10.18 -1.28
C GLN A 139 -26.22 10.50 -0.49
N GLU A 140 -26.01 11.76 -0.15
CA GLU A 140 -24.85 12.20 0.62
C GLU A 140 -24.81 11.55 2.00
N PHE A 141 -25.96 11.49 2.66
CA PHE A 141 -26.16 10.87 3.97
C PHE A 141 -27.29 9.85 3.91
N LEU A 142 -27.09 8.71 4.55
CA LEU A 142 -28.07 7.66 4.77
C LEU A 142 -28.33 7.48 6.27
N PRO A 143 -29.53 7.10 6.71
CA PRO A 143 -29.83 6.86 8.12
C PRO A 143 -28.90 5.80 8.78
N GLU A 144 -28.43 4.83 8.01
CA GLU A 144 -27.55 3.74 8.46
C GLU A 144 -26.11 4.19 8.73
N ASP A 145 -25.71 5.38 8.25
CA ASP A 145 -24.35 5.90 8.38
C ASP A 145 -24.00 6.31 9.82
N SER A 146 -24.95 6.99 10.48
CA SER A 146 -24.73 7.58 11.81
C SER A 146 -24.34 6.53 12.86
N PRO A 147 -25.04 5.38 12.96
CA PRO A 147 -24.63 4.30 13.86
C PRO A 147 -23.21 3.77 13.59
N LEU A 148 -22.78 3.69 12.33
CA LEU A 148 -21.44 3.19 11.98
C LEU A 148 -20.35 4.17 12.42
N VAL A 149 -20.53 5.47 12.15
CA VAL A 149 -19.57 6.49 12.57
C VAL A 149 -19.50 6.60 14.09
N GLN A 150 -20.65 6.61 14.76
CA GLN A 150 -20.70 6.60 16.22
C GLN A 150 -20.00 5.38 16.81
N ARG A 151 -20.17 4.20 16.19
CA ARG A 151 -19.51 2.99 16.65
C ARG A 151 -18.00 3.10 16.57
N VAL A 152 -17.45 3.45 15.40
CA VAL A 152 -15.98 3.57 15.24
C VAL A 152 -15.41 4.69 16.12
N HIS A 153 -16.13 5.80 16.28
CA HIS A 153 -15.79 6.89 17.19
C HIS A 153 -15.62 6.39 18.62
N THR A 154 -16.65 5.74 19.18
CA THR A 154 -16.62 5.23 20.55
C THR A 154 -15.51 4.21 20.74
N ARG A 155 -15.30 3.30 19.78
CA ARG A 155 -14.26 2.27 19.89
C ARG A 155 -12.84 2.84 19.88
N ILE A 156 -12.58 3.92 19.13
CA ILE A 156 -11.28 4.60 19.14
C ILE A 156 -11.05 5.35 20.47
N ILE A 157 -12.09 5.95 21.05
CA ILE A 157 -12.02 6.57 22.38
C ILE A 157 -11.70 5.51 23.44
N GLU A 158 -12.46 4.41 23.48
CA GLU A 158 -12.23 3.30 24.42
C GLU A 158 -10.81 2.74 24.29
N LEU A 159 -10.27 2.66 23.07
CA LEU A 159 -8.91 2.20 22.82
C LEU A 159 -7.86 3.18 23.38
N ASN A 160 -8.06 4.49 23.18
CA ASN A 160 -7.20 5.51 23.77
C ASN A 160 -7.28 5.52 25.30
N GLU A 161 -8.47 5.37 25.88
CA GLU A 161 -8.66 5.27 27.33
C GLU A 161 -7.96 4.04 27.91
N LYS A 162 -8.10 2.87 27.25
CA LYS A 162 -7.44 1.62 27.63
C LYS A 162 -5.92 1.74 27.71
N TYR A 163 -5.32 2.53 26.83
CA TYR A 163 -3.86 2.69 26.75
C TYR A 163 -3.32 4.00 27.31
N SER A 164 -4.17 4.85 27.86
CA SER A 164 -3.82 6.14 28.48
C SER A 164 -2.78 6.01 29.60
N SER A 165 -2.76 4.87 30.30
CA SER A 165 -1.86 4.60 31.42
C SER A 165 -0.52 3.96 31.03
N VAL A 166 -0.33 3.56 29.76
CA VAL A 166 0.86 2.81 29.34
C VAL A 166 1.93 3.71 28.74
N GLY A 167 2.37 4.70 29.53
CA GLY A 167 3.43 5.67 29.21
C GLY A 167 3.64 6.65 30.37
N ASP A 168 4.55 7.61 30.19
CA ASP A 168 5.00 8.57 31.22
C ASP A 168 3.96 9.67 31.55
N GLY A 169 2.69 9.28 31.74
CA GLY A 169 1.56 10.18 32.04
C GLY A 169 1.13 11.10 30.88
N THR A 170 1.85 11.10 29.77
CA THR A 170 1.65 11.97 28.58
C THR A 170 0.99 11.26 27.39
N LYS A 171 0.67 9.96 27.49
CA LYS A 171 0.10 9.16 26.38
C LYS A 171 -1.43 9.21 26.29
N SER A 172 -2.02 10.40 26.34
CA SER A 172 -3.31 10.56 25.67
C SER A 172 -3.02 10.67 24.16
N ASN A 173 -3.77 9.97 23.29
CA ASN A 173 -3.72 10.07 21.82
C ASN A 173 -2.69 9.17 21.08
N ILE A 174 -2.84 7.85 21.23
CA ILE A 174 -2.14 6.85 20.42
C ILE A 174 -2.91 6.58 19.11
N PHE A 175 -4.24 6.52 19.22
CA PHE A 175 -5.15 6.14 18.15
C PHE A 175 -5.94 7.34 17.65
N PHE A 176 -6.07 7.44 16.34
CA PHE A 176 -6.76 8.53 15.65
C PHE A 176 -7.84 8.00 14.72
N LEU A 177 -8.90 8.77 14.53
CA LEU A 177 -9.90 8.54 13.50
C LEU A 177 -9.98 9.78 12.62
N PHE A 178 -9.96 9.58 11.30
CA PHE A 178 -10.18 10.60 10.31
C PHE A 178 -11.28 10.12 9.37
N HIS A 179 -12.49 10.61 9.58
CA HIS A 179 -13.65 10.21 8.81
C HIS A 179 -14.05 11.31 7.83
N ARG A 180 -14.26 10.92 6.57
CA ARG A 180 -14.56 11.84 5.46
C ARG A 180 -16.04 11.73 5.06
N PRO A 181 -16.67 12.87 4.70
CA PRO A 181 -18.01 12.85 4.12
C PRO A 181 -18.00 12.29 2.69
N ARG A 182 -19.16 11.85 2.19
CA ARG A 182 -19.31 11.59 0.75
C ARG A 182 -19.29 12.91 -0.01
N ARG A 183 -18.81 12.89 -1.26
CA ARG A 183 -18.93 14.00 -2.20
C ARG A 183 -19.60 13.51 -3.49
N TRP A 184 -20.40 14.37 -4.10
CA TRP A 184 -21.06 14.05 -5.37
C TRP A 184 -20.02 13.86 -6.47
N ASN A 185 -20.05 12.70 -7.13
CA ASN A 185 -19.27 12.43 -8.33
C ASN A 185 -20.17 12.62 -9.57
N PRO A 186 -19.98 13.66 -10.39
CA PRO A 186 -20.82 13.91 -11.55
C PRO A 186 -20.62 12.89 -12.69
N GLN A 187 -19.47 12.21 -12.75
CA GLN A 187 -19.18 11.23 -13.79
C GLN A 187 -19.90 9.90 -13.51
N GLU A 188 -19.81 9.42 -12.27
CA GLU A 188 -20.45 8.16 -11.84
C GLU A 188 -21.89 8.38 -11.33
N ARG A 189 -22.31 9.64 -11.15
CA ARG A 189 -23.63 10.05 -10.62
C ARG A 189 -23.96 9.39 -9.28
N ILE A 190 -22.96 9.31 -8.40
CA ILE A 190 -23.07 8.69 -7.08
C ILE A 190 -22.36 9.55 -6.03
N TRP A 191 -22.80 9.45 -4.79
CA TRP A 191 -22.10 10.02 -3.65
C TRP A 191 -21.05 9.02 -3.16
N MET A 192 -19.79 9.44 -3.13
CA MET A 192 -18.67 8.56 -2.78
C MET A 192 -17.52 9.36 -2.14
N GLY A 193 -16.58 8.65 -1.52
CA GLY A 193 -15.34 9.27 -1.04
C GLY A 193 -14.50 9.83 -2.19
N TYR A 194 -14.05 11.07 -2.08
CA TYR A 194 -13.26 11.73 -3.14
C TYR A 194 -11.96 10.95 -3.41
N GLU A 195 -11.72 10.59 -4.67
CA GLU A 195 -10.53 9.88 -5.19
C GLU A 195 -10.06 8.65 -4.39
N ARG A 196 -10.98 7.90 -3.75
CA ARG A 196 -10.70 6.64 -3.03
C ARG A 196 -9.40 6.69 -2.21
N LYS A 197 -8.48 5.72 -2.40
CA LYS A 197 -7.21 5.62 -1.65
C LYS A 197 -6.32 6.86 -1.81
N ARG A 198 -6.25 7.47 -3.01
CA ARG A 198 -5.41 8.65 -3.26
C ARG A 198 -5.95 9.89 -2.55
N GLY A 199 -7.25 10.15 -2.68
CA GLY A 199 -7.89 11.31 -2.07
C GLY A 199 -7.84 11.27 -0.54
N LYS A 200 -8.03 10.08 0.05
CA LYS A 200 -7.84 9.86 1.48
C LYS A 200 -6.48 10.37 1.97
N LEU A 201 -5.39 9.95 1.32
CA LEU A 201 -4.04 10.34 1.71
C LEU A 201 -3.73 11.80 1.41
N ALA A 202 -4.29 12.35 0.33
CA ALA A 202 -4.18 13.77 0.02
C ALA A 202 -4.83 14.64 1.12
N ASP A 203 -6.04 14.27 1.54
CA ASP A 203 -6.79 14.96 2.59
C ASP A 203 -6.07 14.87 3.95
N LEU A 204 -5.50 13.70 4.26
CA LEU A 204 -4.65 13.54 5.44
C LEU A 204 -3.39 14.42 5.37
N ASN A 205 -2.72 14.48 4.21
CA ASN A 205 -1.56 15.34 4.02
C ASN A 205 -1.90 16.83 4.18
N VAL A 206 -3.08 17.26 3.72
CA VAL A 206 -3.56 18.63 3.97
C VAL A 206 -3.69 18.86 5.46
N LEU A 207 -4.36 17.96 6.21
CA LEU A 207 -4.54 18.08 7.65
C LEU A 207 -3.20 18.15 8.41
N LEU A 208 -2.25 17.25 8.10
CA LEU A 208 -0.96 17.20 8.77
C LEU A 208 -0.13 18.48 8.53
N ARG A 209 -0.18 19.04 7.32
CA ARG A 209 0.51 20.29 6.99
C ARG A 209 -0.21 21.53 7.49
N SER A 210 -1.53 21.48 7.57
CA SER A 210 -2.35 22.61 8.01
C SER A 210 -2.36 22.75 9.53
N SER A 211 -2.16 21.64 10.26
CA SER A 211 -1.85 21.65 11.71
C SER A 211 -0.59 22.46 12.02
N GLU A 212 0.41 22.49 11.14
CA GLU A 212 1.60 23.34 11.29
C GLU A 212 1.32 24.82 10.98
N SER A 213 0.27 25.12 10.21
CA SER A 213 -0.04 26.45 9.69
C SER A 213 -1.27 27.10 10.34
N GLY A 214 -1.97 26.42 11.25
CA GLY A 214 -3.17 26.92 11.94
C GLY A 214 -4.43 27.02 11.07
N VAL A 215 -4.47 26.35 9.92
CA VAL A 215 -5.62 26.38 9.00
C VAL A 215 -6.36 25.05 9.11
N SER A 216 -7.57 25.02 9.66
CA SER A 216 -8.40 23.82 9.66
C SER A 216 -9.04 23.66 8.29
N GLY A 217 -8.59 22.66 7.50
CA GLY A 217 -9.29 22.31 6.27
C GLY A 217 -10.54 21.47 6.60
N ASP A 218 -11.72 21.87 6.11
CA ASP A 218 -13.02 21.16 6.23
C ASP A 218 -13.06 19.84 5.43
N THR A 219 -12.05 19.00 5.62
CA THR A 219 -11.83 17.82 4.79
C THR A 219 -12.36 16.55 5.45
N PHE A 220 -12.37 16.54 6.79
CA PHE A 220 -12.89 15.47 7.62
C PHE A 220 -14.15 15.96 8.33
N SER A 221 -15.22 15.16 8.27
CA SER A 221 -16.46 15.43 9.00
C SER A 221 -16.36 15.04 10.47
N LEU A 222 -15.46 14.12 10.81
CA LEU A 222 -15.16 13.73 12.19
C LEU A 222 -13.67 13.40 12.33
N VAL A 223 -13.05 13.99 13.35
CA VAL A 223 -11.69 13.67 13.77
C VAL A 223 -11.69 13.30 15.26
N VAL A 224 -11.03 12.18 15.60
CA VAL A 224 -10.86 11.73 17.00
C VAL A 224 -9.38 11.67 17.31
N GLY A 225 -9.02 12.17 18.50
CA GLY A 225 -7.64 12.32 18.97
C GLY A 225 -7.13 13.76 18.85
N ASP A 226 -6.14 14.11 19.66
CA ASP A 226 -5.51 15.43 19.64
C ASP A 226 -4.53 15.56 18.46
N VAL A 227 -5.00 16.21 17.39
CA VAL A 227 -4.23 16.43 16.16
C VAL A 227 -2.99 17.29 16.41
N SER A 228 -2.91 18.06 17.51
CA SER A 228 -1.72 18.87 17.81
C SER A 228 -0.47 18.02 18.00
N ILE A 229 -0.62 16.78 18.48
CA ILE A 229 0.49 15.81 18.62
C ILE A 229 1.00 15.35 17.24
N LEU A 230 0.16 15.42 16.22
CA LEU A 230 0.54 15.09 14.85
C LEU A 230 1.31 16.21 14.16
N SER A 231 1.42 17.40 14.78
CA SER A 231 2.36 18.43 14.33
C SER A 231 3.80 17.86 14.40
N GLY A 232 4.52 17.93 13.28
CA GLY A 232 5.85 17.34 13.16
C GLY A 232 5.88 15.84 12.82
N VAL A 233 4.76 15.21 12.44
CA VAL A 233 4.80 13.90 11.78
C VAL A 233 5.61 14.03 10.49
N LYS A 234 6.74 13.32 10.42
CA LYS A 234 7.65 13.34 9.27
C LYS A 234 7.33 12.25 8.26
N PHE A 235 6.84 11.10 8.72
CA PHE A 235 6.56 9.95 7.88
C PHE A 235 5.13 9.44 8.09
N VAL A 236 4.51 8.97 7.01
CA VAL A 236 3.21 8.30 7.05
C VAL A 236 3.39 6.89 6.47
N ILE A 237 3.05 5.86 7.25
CA ILE A 237 3.04 4.47 6.80
C ILE A 237 1.60 4.10 6.48
N THR A 238 1.31 3.88 5.20
CA THR A 238 -0.04 3.52 4.76
C THR A 238 -0.15 2.00 4.63
N LEU A 239 -1.11 1.40 5.32
CA LEU A 239 -1.38 -0.04 5.26
C LEU A 239 -2.77 -0.29 4.72
N ASP A 240 -2.94 -1.31 3.89
CA ASP A 240 -4.28 -1.79 3.56
C ASP A 240 -4.89 -2.53 4.76
N ALA A 241 -6.22 -2.65 4.80
CA ALA A 241 -6.95 -3.24 5.93
C ALA A 241 -6.53 -4.70 6.21
N ASP A 242 -6.15 -5.44 5.16
CA ASP A 242 -5.66 -6.82 5.16
C ASP A 242 -4.13 -6.93 5.32
N THR A 243 -3.40 -5.81 5.26
CA THR A 243 -1.95 -5.80 5.43
C THR A 243 -1.59 -5.93 6.90
N GLN A 244 -0.82 -6.96 7.22
CA GLN A 244 -0.22 -7.13 8.54
C GLN A 244 1.01 -6.22 8.68
N LEU A 245 1.21 -5.70 9.88
CA LEU A 245 2.43 -4.99 10.25
C LEU A 245 3.21 -5.87 11.23
N PRO A 246 4.24 -6.59 10.77
CA PRO A 246 5.02 -7.46 11.64
C PRO A 246 5.63 -6.71 12.82
N ARG A 247 6.01 -7.45 13.85
CA ARG A 247 6.63 -6.88 15.05
C ARG A 247 7.87 -6.05 14.70
N ASP A 248 7.96 -4.86 15.28
CA ASP A 248 9.04 -3.88 15.09
C ASP A 248 9.27 -3.40 13.64
N ALA A 249 8.42 -3.78 12.67
CA ALA A 249 8.57 -3.43 11.27
C ALA A 249 8.42 -1.92 11.03
N ALA A 250 7.51 -1.25 11.74
CA ALA A 250 7.30 0.19 11.60
C ALA A 250 8.59 0.97 11.83
N ARG A 251 9.29 0.64 12.93
CA ARG A 251 10.58 1.23 13.29
C ARG A 251 11.66 0.97 12.25
N GLN A 252 11.67 -0.22 11.65
CA GLN A 252 12.60 -0.53 10.56
C GLN A 252 12.28 0.28 9.29
N PHE A 253 11.01 0.49 8.96
CA PHE A 253 10.61 1.34 7.84
C PHE A 253 11.05 2.79 8.08
N VAL A 254 10.78 3.32 9.26
CA VAL A 254 11.19 4.67 9.65
C VAL A 254 12.70 4.84 9.64
N ALA A 255 13.45 3.85 10.15
CA ALA A 255 14.91 3.81 10.06
C ALA A 255 15.44 3.81 8.62
N THR A 256 14.73 3.13 7.72
CA THR A 256 15.07 3.09 6.29
C THR A 256 14.79 4.46 5.65
N MET A 257 13.59 5.01 5.85
CA MET A 257 13.18 6.30 5.27
C MET A 257 13.99 7.49 5.81
N ALA A 258 14.48 7.40 7.05
CA ALA A 258 15.32 8.42 7.66
C ALA A 258 16.78 8.40 7.17
N HIS A 259 17.22 7.33 6.50
CA HIS A 259 18.61 7.22 6.05
C HIS A 259 18.89 8.22 4.91
N PRO A 260 20.00 8.98 4.93
CA PRO A 260 20.29 10.03 3.94
C PRO A 260 20.26 9.58 2.48
N LEU A 261 20.68 8.34 2.22
CA LEU A 261 20.69 7.75 0.87
C LEU A 261 19.29 7.36 0.34
N ASN A 262 18.26 7.40 1.19
CA ASN A 262 16.88 7.02 0.83
C ASN A 262 15.93 8.23 0.78
N HIS A 263 16.44 9.46 0.86
CA HIS A 263 15.60 10.65 0.77
C HIS A 263 14.84 10.68 -0.57
N ALA A 264 13.52 10.83 -0.46
CA ALA A 264 12.68 11.04 -1.62
C ALA A 264 13.08 12.37 -2.30
N HIS A 265 13.36 12.29 -3.60
CA HIS A 265 13.63 13.46 -4.43
C HIS A 265 12.48 13.64 -5.42
N TYR A 266 11.89 14.83 -5.45
CA TYR A 266 10.86 15.18 -6.43
C TYR A 266 11.54 15.54 -7.75
N ASP A 267 11.25 14.79 -8.82
CA ASP A 267 11.71 15.10 -10.17
C ASP A 267 10.68 15.97 -10.87
N GLU A 268 10.91 17.28 -10.92
CA GLU A 268 9.98 18.25 -11.52
C GLU A 268 9.62 17.97 -12.98
N LYS A 269 10.49 17.25 -13.72
CA LYS A 269 10.28 16.92 -15.13
C LYS A 269 9.44 15.66 -15.32
N LYS A 270 9.40 14.78 -14.34
CA LYS A 270 8.56 13.58 -14.32
C LYS A 270 7.39 13.83 -13.40
N ARG A 271 6.38 14.54 -13.91
CA ARG A 271 5.06 14.58 -13.27
C ARG A 271 4.49 13.16 -13.28
N ALA A 272 4.54 12.50 -12.13
CA ALA A 272 3.77 11.30 -11.83
C ALA A 272 2.50 11.70 -11.06
#